data_AF-A0A4Q2Y1C1-F1
#
_entry.id   AF-A0A4Q2Y1C1-F1
#
_cell.length_a   1.000
_cell.length_b   1.000
_cell.length_c   1.000
_cell.angle_alpha   90.00
_cell.angle_beta   90.00
_cell.angle_gamma   90.00
#
_symmetry.space_group_name_H-M   'P 1'
#
loop_
_entity.id
_entity.type
_entity.pdbx_description
1 polymer ?
#
loop_
_entity_poly.entity_id
_entity_poly.type
_entity_poly.pdbx_seq_one_letter_code
_entity_poly.pdbx_strand_id
1 'polypeptide(L)'
;GGLAPQNPITVTADSTVSGGNGGGSHALKDVSGSGVLTLDATTVFDLEGDLSGFSGRLAFAGSGSFRFFNTSFNGSSAATFDLGSRGLTARQGGAFNLGALAGGTDGYLGMASNSNSASCTYTIGGNNTSSTFAGVIANGSTTKPVIVVKTGTGTLTLAGANTYTGATTVNGGTLSVTGSLAASAVTVAASGTLGGTGILAGPVSCQGSLAPGTSAGVLALSSGLVLSPSAVLNMELGSSSDRVDVTGPLTLDGTVNVTALPGLAGGTYTLVNYTGALTNNGLNVGTLPAGYTATVSTATAGQVRLVVTRTVVTATVTLGNLSAFYDGTPKPVSVTTSPPGLAVTVTYDASSTVPSLPASYAVSATVTSPGYTGGSTGTLVISPRTFEHWSGTHFTPEQVLAGDAASAADPDGDGLANLAEYALGGDPHAFTPRPVLVKAADSISMTFQRPAWTGISYGAQLGSSLAGWQDLQLEILTPGTDPETVRATFVFPDPKPARSFIRLTFTR
;
A
#
# COMPACT_ATOMS: atom_id res chain seq x y z
N GLY A 1 24.24 42.77 27.04
CA GLY A 1 25.48 43.55 26.80
C GLY A 1 25.67 43.67 25.31
N GLY A 2 25.97 44.87 24.80
CA GLY A 2 26.07 45.09 23.36
C GLY A 2 27.20 44.29 22.74
N LEU A 3 26.88 43.47 21.74
CA LEU A 3 27.89 42.81 20.93
C LEU A 3 28.44 43.84 19.93
N ALA A 4 29.62 44.38 20.22
CA ALA A 4 30.58 44.86 19.21
C ALA A 4 32.00 44.58 19.73
N PRO A 5 32.92 44.05 18.90
CA PRO A 5 32.84 43.82 17.45
C PRO A 5 32.19 42.46 17.10
N GLN A 6 31.31 42.36 16.11
CA GLN A 6 31.63 42.24 14.67
C GLN A 6 32.42 40.98 14.27
N ASN A 7 32.44 39.90 15.07
CA ASN A 7 33.09 38.66 14.65
C ASN A 7 32.09 37.70 13.97
N PRO A 8 32.51 37.01 12.89
CA PRO A 8 31.71 35.93 12.29
C PRO A 8 31.42 34.85 13.33
N ILE A 9 30.22 34.29 13.29
CA ILE A 9 29.78 33.21 14.16
C ILE A 9 29.81 31.90 13.38
N THR A 10 30.50 30.90 13.91
CA THR A 10 30.45 29.53 13.38
C THR A 10 29.67 28.65 14.35
N VAL A 11 28.52 28.15 13.91
CA VAL A 11 27.61 27.33 14.68
C VAL A 11 27.93 25.85 14.42
N THR A 12 28.72 25.24 15.32
CA THR A 12 29.13 23.83 15.24
C THR A 12 28.26 22.90 16.10
N ALA A 13 27.45 23.46 16.99
CA ALA A 13 26.49 22.78 17.85
C ALA A 13 25.31 23.71 18.15
N ASP A 14 24.21 23.13 18.65
CA ASP A 14 23.02 23.89 19.00
C ASP A 14 23.34 25.02 19.97
N SER A 15 22.98 26.24 19.59
CA SER A 15 23.40 27.48 20.24
C SER A 15 22.26 28.47 20.32
N THR A 16 22.24 29.28 21.38
CA THR A 16 21.25 30.36 21.53
C THR A 16 21.95 31.71 21.63
N VAL A 17 21.46 32.70 20.88
CA VAL A 17 21.84 34.10 21.00
C VAL A 17 20.62 34.87 21.48
N SER A 18 20.65 35.31 22.74
CA SER A 18 19.60 36.15 23.33
C SER A 18 19.97 37.62 23.22
N GLY A 19 19.05 38.47 22.79
CA GLY A 19 19.32 39.90 22.68
C GLY A 19 18.21 40.73 22.04
N GLY A 20 18.60 41.88 21.50
CA GLY A 20 17.71 42.89 20.95
C GLY A 20 17.81 44.21 21.71
N ASN A 21 17.73 45.32 21.00
CA ASN A 21 17.75 46.65 21.60
C ASN A 21 16.74 47.59 20.93
N GLY A 22 16.13 48.48 21.72
CA GLY A 22 15.35 49.61 21.21
C GLY A 22 16.26 50.52 20.39
N GLY A 23 16.13 50.46 19.06
CA GLY A 23 16.94 51.25 18.13
C GLY A 23 17.53 50.47 16.96
N GLY A 24 17.57 49.13 17.03
CA GLY A 24 18.08 48.30 15.93
C GLY A 24 19.61 48.31 15.77
N SER A 25 20.33 48.07 16.86
CA SER A 25 21.82 48.03 16.86
C SER A 25 22.39 46.70 17.35
N HIS A 26 21.62 45.61 17.28
CA HIS A 26 22.14 44.25 17.45
C HIS A 26 21.93 43.46 16.17
N ALA A 27 23.04 43.34 15.46
CA ALA A 27 23.20 42.79 14.14
C ALA A 27 23.84 41.42 14.25
N LEU A 28 23.14 40.37 13.83
CA LEU A 28 23.82 39.13 13.49
C LEU A 28 24.57 39.37 12.17
N LYS A 29 25.90 39.29 12.22
CA LYS A 29 26.77 39.42 11.04
C LYS A 29 27.56 38.14 10.82
N ASP A 30 27.65 37.73 9.57
CA ASP A 30 28.46 36.61 9.07
C ASP A 30 28.29 35.32 9.88
N VAL A 31 27.25 34.55 9.56
CA VAL A 31 26.99 33.26 10.21
C VAL A 31 27.34 32.12 9.27
N SER A 32 28.04 31.14 9.82
CA SER A 32 28.41 29.91 9.15
C SER A 32 28.15 28.69 10.02
N GLY A 33 28.21 27.50 9.42
CA GLY A 33 27.99 26.23 10.12
C GLY A 33 26.61 25.64 9.87
N SER A 34 26.30 24.54 10.57
CA SER A 34 25.17 23.67 10.24
C SER A 34 24.31 23.27 11.44
N GLY A 35 24.65 23.69 12.67
CA GLY A 35 23.85 23.40 13.87
C GLY A 35 22.56 24.21 13.95
N VAL A 36 21.80 24.06 15.04
CA VAL A 36 20.66 24.95 15.32
C VAL A 36 21.17 26.26 15.94
N LEU A 37 20.75 27.39 15.38
CA LEU A 37 20.96 28.70 15.98
C LEU A 37 19.61 29.29 16.39
N THR A 38 19.33 29.30 17.69
CA THR A 38 18.17 29.96 18.25
C THR A 38 18.47 31.45 18.48
N LEU A 39 17.70 32.31 17.83
CA LEU A 39 17.71 33.75 18.05
C LEU A 39 16.56 34.10 19.00
N ASP A 40 16.88 34.49 20.22
CA ASP A 40 15.92 34.80 21.28
C ASP A 40 15.84 36.32 21.48
N ALA A 41 14.85 36.95 20.84
CA ALA A 41 14.71 38.41 20.87
C ALA A 41 13.86 38.88 22.05
N THR A 42 14.34 39.86 22.82
CA THR A 42 13.56 40.55 23.86
C THR A 42 12.96 41.88 23.39
N THR A 43 13.56 42.52 22.37
CA THR A 43 13.03 43.73 21.72
C THR A 43 13.19 43.64 20.20
N VAL A 44 14.02 44.44 19.52
CA VAL A 44 14.23 44.30 18.06
C VAL A 44 15.59 43.68 17.77
N PHE A 45 15.61 42.64 16.94
CA PHE A 45 16.79 41.89 16.54
C PHE A 45 17.00 41.97 15.03
N ASP A 46 18.11 42.54 14.59
CA ASP A 46 18.40 42.75 13.18
C ASP A 46 19.36 41.67 12.63
N LEU A 47 19.03 41.14 11.47
CA LEU A 47 19.90 40.29 10.66
C LEU A 47 20.51 41.21 9.59
N GLU A 48 21.82 41.46 9.70
CA GLU A 48 22.52 42.49 8.91
C GLU A 48 23.71 41.97 8.10
N GLY A 49 24.31 40.82 8.42
CA GLY A 49 25.45 40.29 7.67
C GLY A 49 25.14 39.04 6.86
N ASP A 50 26.18 38.45 6.26
CA ASP A 50 26.02 37.35 5.33
C ASP A 50 25.66 36.04 6.05
N LEU A 51 24.55 35.41 5.68
CA LEU A 51 24.19 34.09 6.22
C LEU A 51 24.45 32.98 5.21
N SER A 52 25.01 33.29 4.03
CA SER A 52 25.20 32.33 2.94
C SER A 52 26.06 31.11 3.33
N GLY A 53 26.96 31.27 4.30
CA GLY A 53 27.79 30.19 4.85
C GLY A 53 27.07 29.30 5.88
N PHE A 54 25.85 29.63 6.29
CA PHE A 54 25.07 28.87 7.26
C PHE A 54 24.08 27.95 6.54
N SER A 55 24.09 26.66 6.88
CA SER A 55 23.22 25.62 6.30
C SER A 55 22.34 24.92 7.34
N GLY A 56 22.39 25.35 8.60
CA GLY A 56 21.63 24.78 9.70
C GLY A 56 20.20 25.32 9.80
N ARG A 57 19.63 25.23 11.01
CA ARG A 57 18.30 25.79 11.32
C ARG A 57 18.43 27.08 12.12
N LEU A 58 17.91 28.19 11.57
CA LEU A 58 17.65 29.41 12.33
C LEU A 58 16.28 29.28 13.00
N ALA A 59 16.25 29.20 14.32
CA ALA A 59 15.02 29.14 15.12
C ALA A 59 14.75 30.50 15.79
N PHE A 60 13.55 31.04 15.64
CA PHE A 60 13.20 32.35 16.17
C PHE A 60 12.37 32.22 17.46
N ALA A 61 12.79 32.89 18.54
CA ALA A 61 12.21 32.79 19.88
C ALA A 61 12.04 34.16 20.57
N GLY A 62 11.64 34.16 21.83
CA GLY A 62 11.49 35.35 22.67
C GLY A 62 10.16 36.08 22.51
N SER A 63 10.13 37.37 22.88
CA SER A 63 8.96 38.26 22.78
C SER A 63 9.12 39.43 21.79
N GLY A 64 10.35 39.72 21.37
CA GLY A 64 10.72 40.75 20.39
C GLY A 64 10.31 40.54 18.92
N SER A 65 10.87 41.34 18.00
CA SER A 65 10.69 41.24 16.55
C SER A 65 12.01 41.05 15.81
N PHE A 66 11.96 40.39 14.66
CA PHE A 66 13.14 40.14 13.82
C PHE A 66 13.04 40.89 12.50
N ARG A 67 14.16 41.40 12.00
CA ARG A 67 14.19 42.11 10.73
C ARG A 67 15.41 41.77 9.90
N PHE A 68 15.24 41.67 8.60
CA PHE A 68 16.34 41.88 7.66
C PHE A 68 16.54 43.38 7.48
N PHE A 69 17.72 43.89 7.87
CA PHE A 69 17.92 45.34 7.96
C PHE A 69 18.69 45.95 6.77
N ASN A 70 19.34 45.13 5.93
CA ASN A 70 20.11 45.61 4.77
C ASN A 70 19.82 44.76 3.51
N THR A 71 19.90 45.36 2.32
CA THR A 71 19.52 44.79 1.01
C THR A 71 20.64 43.99 0.32
N SER A 72 21.87 43.99 0.85
CA SER A 72 23.03 43.32 0.23
C SER A 72 23.32 41.91 0.77
N PHE A 73 22.65 41.48 1.85
CA PHE A 73 22.95 40.23 2.54
C PHE A 73 21.75 39.27 2.43
N ASN A 74 21.92 38.24 1.61
CA ASN A 74 20.82 37.53 0.98
C ASN A 74 20.31 36.33 1.79
N GLY A 75 20.05 36.46 3.10
CA GLY A 75 19.66 35.32 3.92
C GLY A 75 20.58 34.10 3.69
N SER A 76 20.03 32.89 3.66
CA SER A 76 20.76 31.69 3.25
C SER A 76 19.88 30.79 2.40
N SER A 77 20.34 30.41 1.21
CA SER A 77 19.70 29.39 0.40
C SER A 77 19.89 27.96 0.95
N ALA A 78 20.79 27.75 1.90
CA ALA A 78 21.03 26.43 2.50
C ALA A 78 20.30 26.26 3.84
N ALA A 79 20.00 27.34 4.55
CA ALA A 79 19.44 27.26 5.90
C ALA A 79 17.91 27.11 5.94
N THR A 80 17.43 26.43 6.97
CA THR A 80 16.01 26.44 7.34
C THR A 80 15.73 27.62 8.24
N PHE A 81 14.81 28.49 7.83
CA PHE A 81 14.28 29.58 8.65
C PHE A 81 12.98 29.11 9.29
N ASP A 82 13.05 28.73 10.55
CA ASP A 82 11.89 28.31 11.33
C ASP A 82 11.43 29.43 12.25
N LEU A 83 10.42 30.15 11.79
CA LEU A 83 9.87 31.32 12.49
C LEU A 83 9.10 30.94 13.75
N GLY A 84 8.71 29.68 13.95
CA GLY A 84 7.81 29.30 15.04
C GLY A 84 6.55 30.19 15.02
N SER A 85 6.33 30.94 16.10
CA SER A 85 5.24 31.93 16.25
C SER A 85 5.70 33.39 16.12
N ARG A 86 6.82 33.62 15.42
CA ARG A 86 7.52 34.92 15.41
C ARG A 86 7.47 35.58 14.04
N GLY A 87 7.68 36.89 14.06
CA GLY A 87 7.69 37.73 12.87
C GLY A 87 9.10 38.06 12.38
N LEU A 88 9.34 37.86 11.08
CA LEU A 88 10.53 38.28 10.36
C LEU A 88 10.15 39.25 9.23
N THR A 89 10.73 40.45 9.24
CA THR A 89 10.36 41.51 8.30
C THR A 89 11.54 42.06 7.50
N ALA A 90 11.36 42.29 6.21
CA ALA A 90 12.30 43.04 5.39
C ALA A 90 12.15 44.55 5.69
N ARG A 91 13.10 45.15 6.41
CA ARG A 91 13.04 46.58 6.77
C ARG A 91 13.29 47.47 5.56
N GLN A 92 14.31 47.19 4.75
CA GLN A 92 14.70 48.02 3.61
C GLN A 92 14.30 47.41 2.24
N GLY A 93 13.37 46.45 2.20
CA GLY A 93 13.05 45.67 1.00
C GLY A 93 14.24 44.81 0.54
N GLY A 94 14.34 44.51 -0.76
CA GLY A 94 15.44 43.72 -1.32
C GLY A 94 15.04 42.26 -1.63
N ALA A 95 16.04 41.41 -1.85
CA ALA A 95 15.85 39.98 -2.16
C ALA A 95 16.52 39.11 -1.09
N PHE A 96 15.78 38.16 -0.53
CA PHE A 96 16.26 37.29 0.55
C PHE A 96 16.08 35.84 0.17
N ASN A 97 17.15 35.04 0.30
CA ASN A 97 17.06 33.60 0.12
C ASN A 97 16.78 32.92 1.46
N LEU A 98 15.82 32.01 1.46
CA LEU A 98 15.50 31.14 2.58
C LEU A 98 15.60 29.70 2.04
N GLY A 99 16.51 28.88 2.58
CA GLY A 99 16.68 27.51 2.13
C GLY A 99 15.40 26.71 2.32
N ALA A 100 14.81 26.79 3.49
CA ALA A 100 13.43 26.39 3.77
C ALA A 100 12.74 27.41 4.66
N LEU A 101 11.41 27.48 4.60
CA LEU A 101 10.59 28.32 5.48
C LEU A 101 9.64 27.44 6.29
N ALA A 102 9.73 27.53 7.61
CA ALA A 102 8.84 26.84 8.53
C ALA A 102 8.26 27.83 9.56
N GLY A 103 7.12 27.49 10.14
CA GLY A 103 6.47 28.29 11.18
C GLY A 103 5.04 27.87 11.44
N GLY A 104 4.57 28.12 12.66
CA GLY A 104 3.21 27.89 13.12
C GLY A 104 2.23 28.99 12.67
N THR A 105 0.99 28.89 13.14
CA THR A 105 -0.12 29.79 12.74
C THR A 105 0.12 31.26 13.05
N ASP A 106 0.90 31.56 14.09
CA ASP A 106 1.25 32.93 14.48
C ASP A 106 2.55 33.42 13.83
N GLY A 107 3.18 32.59 13.00
CA GLY A 107 4.36 32.98 12.23
C GLY A 107 4.03 34.10 11.25
N TYR A 108 4.96 35.03 11.06
CA TYR A 108 4.79 36.14 10.14
C TYR A 108 6.05 36.37 9.31
N LEU A 109 5.91 36.42 7.99
CA LEU A 109 6.96 36.85 7.07
C LEU A 109 6.44 38.04 6.26
N GLY A 110 7.19 39.14 6.21
CA GLY A 110 6.68 40.30 5.48
C GLY A 110 7.69 41.37 5.19
N MET A 111 7.20 42.53 4.79
CA MET A 111 8.00 43.73 4.58
C MET A 111 7.56 44.79 5.60
N ALA A 112 8.46 45.68 6.01
CA ALA A 112 8.06 46.79 6.87
C ALA A 112 7.24 47.82 6.10
N SER A 113 6.15 48.31 6.69
CA SER A 113 5.26 49.32 6.08
C SER A 113 5.98 50.65 5.80
N ASN A 114 6.94 51.00 6.66
CA ASN A 114 7.77 52.19 6.55
C ASN A 114 9.05 51.98 5.72
N SER A 115 9.16 50.88 4.98
CA SER A 115 10.32 50.64 4.10
C SER A 115 10.41 51.69 2.99
N ASN A 116 11.62 52.09 2.61
CA ASN A 116 11.83 52.96 1.44
C ASN A 116 11.71 52.20 0.11
N SER A 117 11.78 50.88 0.12
CA SER A 117 11.70 50.07 -1.10
C SER A 117 10.26 49.90 -1.58
N ALA A 118 10.12 49.71 -2.91
CA ALA A 118 8.83 49.48 -3.56
C ALA A 118 8.33 48.04 -3.40
N SER A 119 9.21 47.08 -3.15
CA SER A 119 8.85 45.68 -2.93
C SER A 119 9.95 44.93 -2.18
N CYS A 120 9.69 43.69 -1.79
CA CYS A 120 10.72 42.72 -1.43
C CYS A 120 10.44 41.35 -2.05
N THR A 121 11.48 40.55 -2.25
CA THR A 121 11.39 39.20 -2.81
C THR A 121 11.93 38.19 -1.81
N TYR A 122 11.14 37.15 -1.52
CA TYR A 122 11.60 35.96 -0.80
C TYR A 122 11.75 34.79 -1.77
N THR A 123 12.99 34.33 -1.96
CA THR A 123 13.29 33.11 -2.72
C THR A 123 13.41 31.95 -1.74
N ILE A 124 12.48 30.99 -1.80
CA ILE A 124 12.31 29.94 -0.79
C ILE A 124 12.53 28.57 -1.42
N GLY A 125 13.25 27.68 -0.75
CA GLY A 125 13.41 26.27 -1.15
C GLY A 125 14.80 25.89 -1.64
N GLY A 126 15.79 26.78 -1.53
CA GLY A 126 17.15 26.57 -2.03
C GLY A 126 17.88 25.35 -1.43
N ASN A 127 17.44 24.87 -0.26
CA ASN A 127 18.05 23.71 0.40
C ASN A 127 17.35 22.39 0.06
N ASN A 128 16.39 22.42 -0.88
CA ASN A 128 15.64 21.26 -1.37
C ASN A 128 14.81 20.52 -0.31
N THR A 129 14.69 21.06 0.91
CA THR A 129 13.92 20.45 1.98
C THR A 129 12.45 20.85 1.84
N SER A 130 11.56 19.88 2.04
CA SER A 130 10.12 20.18 2.13
C SER A 130 9.79 20.81 3.48
N SER A 131 9.00 21.88 3.48
CA SER A 131 8.66 22.64 4.68
C SER A 131 7.22 23.17 4.64
N THR A 132 6.65 23.39 5.83
CA THR A 132 5.31 23.96 6.00
C THR A 132 5.39 25.26 6.76
N PHE A 133 4.78 26.31 6.20
CA PHE A 133 4.54 27.57 6.87
C PHE A 133 3.04 27.78 7.05
N ALA A 134 2.57 27.66 8.29
CA ALA A 134 1.17 27.86 8.66
C ALA A 134 0.83 29.33 8.99
N GLY A 135 1.86 30.18 9.03
CA GLY A 135 1.74 31.60 9.29
C GLY A 135 1.30 32.41 8.07
N VAL A 136 1.43 33.73 8.19
CA VAL A 136 1.02 34.68 7.14
C VAL A 136 2.24 35.30 6.47
N ILE A 137 2.31 35.21 5.14
CA ILE A 137 3.15 36.08 4.33
C ILE A 137 2.34 37.34 3.96
N ALA A 138 2.86 38.54 4.24
CA ALA A 138 2.12 39.78 4.07
C ALA A 138 2.94 40.91 3.43
N ASN A 139 2.24 41.79 2.71
CA ASN A 139 2.80 43.05 2.23
C ASN A 139 3.26 43.95 3.38
N GLY A 140 4.17 44.89 3.09
CA GLY A 140 4.42 46.00 4.03
C GLY A 140 3.32 47.04 4.01
N SER A 141 2.80 47.33 2.82
CA SER A 141 1.61 48.16 2.59
C SER A 141 1.03 47.81 1.22
N THR A 142 -0.12 48.38 0.86
CA THR A 142 -0.74 48.15 -0.45
C THR A 142 0.17 48.55 -1.64
N THR A 143 1.09 49.50 -1.44
CA THR A 143 2.06 49.95 -2.45
C THR A 143 3.44 49.29 -2.30
N LYS A 144 3.57 48.33 -1.37
CA LYS A 144 4.81 47.63 -1.05
C LYS A 144 4.61 46.12 -1.04
N PRO A 145 4.37 45.52 -2.22
CA PRO A 145 4.10 44.11 -2.33
C PRO A 145 5.30 43.24 -1.94
N VAL A 146 5.01 42.12 -1.29
CA VAL A 146 5.95 41.00 -1.16
C VAL A 146 5.80 40.07 -2.36
N ILE A 147 6.93 39.70 -2.97
CA ILE A 147 7.07 38.75 -4.07
C ILE A 147 7.61 37.45 -3.49
N VAL A 148 7.07 36.32 -3.93
CA VAL A 148 7.51 34.99 -3.49
C VAL A 148 8.02 34.19 -4.69
N VAL A 149 9.22 33.62 -4.57
CA VAL A 149 9.80 32.73 -5.58
C VAL A 149 10.06 31.38 -4.94
N LYS A 150 9.35 30.34 -5.36
CA LYS A 150 9.62 28.96 -4.95
C LYS A 150 10.68 28.35 -5.88
N THR A 151 11.78 27.86 -5.32
CA THR A 151 12.89 27.19 -6.02
C THR A 151 13.26 25.87 -5.35
N GLY A 152 14.22 25.14 -5.92
CA GLY A 152 14.70 23.84 -5.43
C GLY A 152 13.66 22.74 -5.55
N THR A 153 14.03 21.50 -5.20
CA THR A 153 13.22 20.30 -5.47
C THR A 153 12.20 19.97 -4.39
N GLY A 154 12.31 20.56 -3.19
CA GLY A 154 11.39 20.32 -2.08
C GLY A 154 10.00 20.92 -2.28
N THR A 155 9.08 20.58 -1.38
CA THR A 155 7.72 21.16 -1.33
C THR A 155 7.66 22.30 -0.30
N LEU A 156 7.22 23.47 -0.71
CA LEU A 156 6.80 24.54 0.22
C LEU A 156 5.28 24.47 0.37
N THR A 157 4.81 24.17 1.58
CA THR A 157 3.39 24.21 1.91
C THR A 157 3.05 25.53 2.59
N LEU A 158 2.15 26.31 1.97
CA LEU A 158 1.57 27.51 2.55
C LEU A 158 0.18 27.19 3.10
N ALA A 159 0.10 26.97 4.41
CA ALA A 159 -1.12 26.55 5.10
C ALA A 159 -1.92 27.69 5.73
N GLY A 160 -1.29 28.86 5.93
CA GLY A 160 -1.95 30.06 6.43
C GLY A 160 -2.69 30.87 5.36
N ALA A 161 -3.39 31.91 5.81
CA ALA A 161 -4.04 32.89 4.94
C ALA A 161 -3.04 33.99 4.55
N ASN A 162 -2.36 33.82 3.42
CA ASN A 162 -1.33 34.75 2.97
C ASN A 162 -1.96 35.96 2.29
N THR A 163 -1.55 37.16 2.71
CA THR A 163 -2.17 38.44 2.31
C THR A 163 -1.32 39.26 1.36
N TYR A 164 -0.14 38.76 0.98
CA TYR A 164 0.70 39.44 0.00
C TYR A 164 0.08 39.45 -1.40
N THR A 165 0.38 40.50 -2.17
CA THR A 165 -0.19 40.69 -3.52
C THR A 165 0.87 40.79 -4.62
N GLY A 166 2.16 40.78 -4.26
CA GLY A 166 3.22 40.65 -5.27
C GLY A 166 3.16 39.28 -5.95
N ALA A 167 3.82 39.17 -7.10
CA ALA A 167 3.79 37.94 -7.89
C ALA A 167 4.35 36.74 -7.10
N THR A 168 3.76 35.58 -7.36
CA THR A 168 4.30 34.28 -6.92
C THR A 168 4.84 33.53 -8.13
N THR A 169 6.12 33.16 -8.11
CA THR A 169 6.72 32.36 -9.17
C THR A 169 7.17 31.01 -8.63
N VAL A 170 6.74 29.91 -9.25
CA VAL A 170 7.19 28.56 -8.94
C VAL A 170 8.21 28.14 -9.99
N ASN A 171 9.49 28.37 -9.71
CA ASN A 171 10.60 28.02 -10.62
C ASN A 171 10.99 26.54 -10.54
N GLY A 172 10.80 25.90 -9.39
CA GLY A 172 11.17 24.51 -9.17
C GLY A 172 10.49 23.86 -7.96
N GLY A 173 10.39 22.53 -7.99
CA GLY A 173 9.74 21.74 -6.95
C GLY A 173 8.26 22.09 -6.82
N THR A 174 7.69 21.91 -5.63
CA THR A 174 6.24 22.09 -5.43
C THR A 174 5.93 23.28 -4.53
N LEU A 175 5.02 24.14 -4.96
CA LEU A 175 4.27 25.05 -4.09
C LEU A 175 2.91 24.41 -3.81
N SER A 176 2.67 23.96 -2.59
CA SER A 176 1.37 23.43 -2.15
C SER A 176 0.64 24.52 -1.34
N VAL A 177 -0.49 25.01 -1.83
CA VAL A 177 -1.33 25.96 -1.09
C VAL A 177 -2.48 25.19 -0.48
N THR A 178 -2.50 25.07 0.85
CA THR A 178 -3.62 24.46 1.59
C THR A 178 -4.44 25.51 2.35
N GLY A 179 -3.85 26.69 2.59
CA GLY A 179 -4.55 27.88 3.06
C GLY A 179 -5.06 28.74 1.90
N SER A 180 -4.67 30.01 1.88
CA SER A 180 -5.02 30.92 0.77
C SER A 180 -3.89 31.85 0.37
N LEU A 181 -3.93 32.28 -0.90
CA LEU A 181 -3.19 33.42 -1.42
C LEU A 181 -4.20 34.51 -1.80
N ALA A 182 -3.92 35.75 -1.41
CA ALA A 182 -4.65 36.92 -1.87
C ALA A 182 -4.51 37.12 -3.40
N ALA A 183 -4.79 38.32 -3.91
CA ALA A 183 -4.72 38.65 -5.34
C ALA A 183 -3.27 38.72 -5.88
N SER A 184 -2.45 37.70 -5.57
CA SER A 184 -1.12 37.45 -6.12
C SER A 184 -1.26 36.69 -7.42
N ALA A 185 -0.72 37.24 -8.51
CA ALA A 185 -0.61 36.50 -9.77
C ALA A 185 0.41 35.37 -9.62
N VAL A 186 0.05 34.15 -10.02
CA VAL A 186 0.89 32.96 -9.88
C VAL A 186 1.37 32.49 -11.25
N THR A 187 2.69 32.35 -11.38
CA THR A 187 3.33 31.77 -12.57
C THR A 187 4.04 30.48 -12.19
N VAL A 188 3.67 29.37 -12.81
CA VAL A 188 4.34 28.08 -12.66
C VAL A 188 5.26 27.88 -13.86
N ALA A 189 6.57 27.94 -13.64
CA ALA A 189 7.57 27.69 -14.68
C ALA A 189 7.64 26.19 -15.03
N ALA A 190 8.33 25.84 -16.11
CA ALA A 190 8.38 24.48 -16.64
C ALA A 190 8.80 23.40 -15.62
N SER A 191 9.68 23.73 -14.67
CA SER A 191 10.14 22.80 -13.61
C SER A 191 9.39 22.93 -12.29
N GLY A 192 8.41 23.83 -12.23
CA GLY A 192 7.58 24.06 -11.05
C GLY A 192 6.32 23.20 -11.05
N THR A 193 5.82 22.92 -9.86
CA THR A 193 4.51 22.31 -9.62
C THR A 193 3.70 23.19 -8.69
N LEU A 194 2.47 23.52 -9.05
CA LEU A 194 1.49 24.11 -8.15
C LEU A 194 0.48 23.04 -7.72
N GLY A 195 0.16 22.98 -6.43
CA GLY A 195 -0.82 22.04 -5.90
C GLY A 195 -1.47 22.49 -4.61
N GLY A 196 -2.08 21.54 -3.89
CA GLY A 196 -2.79 21.78 -2.63
C GLY A 196 -4.30 21.91 -2.80
N THR A 197 -4.98 22.20 -1.69
CA THR A 197 -6.45 22.24 -1.58
C THR A 197 -7.01 23.65 -1.33
N GLY A 198 -6.15 24.66 -1.41
CA GLY A 198 -6.43 26.02 -0.98
C GLY A 198 -7.10 26.88 -2.05
N ILE A 199 -7.14 28.18 -1.76
CA ILE A 199 -7.74 29.20 -2.62
C ILE A 199 -6.67 30.18 -3.10
N LEU A 200 -6.57 30.39 -4.41
CA LEU A 200 -5.72 31.39 -5.02
C LEU A 200 -6.60 32.47 -5.65
N ALA A 201 -6.58 33.69 -5.09
CA ALA A 201 -7.46 34.74 -5.56
C ALA A 201 -6.95 35.46 -6.83
N GLY A 202 -5.65 35.40 -7.13
CA GLY A 202 -5.08 35.94 -8.36
C GLY A 202 -5.09 34.96 -9.54
N PRO A 203 -4.75 35.43 -10.76
CA PRO A 203 -4.72 34.59 -11.95
C PRO A 203 -3.55 33.60 -11.90
N VAL A 204 -3.73 32.42 -12.49
CA VAL A 204 -2.69 31.39 -12.60
C VAL A 204 -2.29 31.15 -14.06
N SER A 205 -1.00 31.22 -14.35
CA SER A 205 -0.40 30.80 -15.60
C SER A 205 0.55 29.63 -15.37
N CYS A 206 0.31 28.50 -16.03
CA CYS A 206 1.05 27.26 -15.82
C CYS A 206 1.75 26.79 -17.09
N GLN A 207 3.07 26.68 -17.02
CA GLN A 207 3.93 26.03 -18.01
C GLN A 207 4.47 24.67 -17.52
N GLY A 208 4.57 24.50 -16.20
CA GLY A 208 4.97 23.25 -15.55
C GLY A 208 3.76 22.39 -15.17
N SER A 209 3.74 21.87 -13.94
CA SER A 209 2.68 20.98 -13.49
C SER A 209 1.64 21.67 -12.59
N LEU A 210 0.38 21.28 -12.76
CA LEU A 210 -0.72 21.57 -11.86
C LEU A 210 -1.19 20.23 -11.26
N ALA A 211 -1.07 20.09 -9.94
CA ALA A 211 -1.37 18.87 -9.17
C ALA A 211 -2.27 19.25 -7.98
N PRO A 212 -3.58 19.47 -8.20
CA PRO A 212 -4.53 19.75 -7.12
C PRO A 212 -4.47 18.66 -6.02
N GLY A 213 -4.78 19.05 -4.79
CA GLY A 213 -4.85 18.12 -3.67
C GLY A 213 -3.54 17.90 -2.88
N THR A 214 -3.62 16.99 -1.92
CA THR A 214 -2.52 16.43 -1.10
C THR A 214 -2.66 14.89 -1.03
N SER A 215 -3.00 14.26 -2.16
CA SER A 215 -4.04 13.23 -2.37
C SER A 215 -5.35 13.88 -2.87
N ALA A 216 -6.41 13.10 -3.12
CA ALA A 216 -7.66 13.60 -3.73
C ALA A 216 -8.14 14.92 -3.10
N GLY A 217 -8.22 15.99 -3.89
CA GLY A 217 -8.62 17.29 -3.39
C GLY A 217 -8.98 18.30 -4.47
N VAL A 218 -9.55 19.43 -4.01
CA VAL A 218 -9.99 20.51 -4.90
C VAL A 218 -9.08 21.72 -4.70
N LEU A 219 -8.48 22.22 -5.79
CA LEU A 219 -7.77 23.50 -5.80
C LEU A 219 -8.67 24.58 -6.41
N ALA A 220 -8.89 25.69 -5.70
CA ALA A 220 -9.77 26.76 -6.14
C ALA A 220 -8.96 27.97 -6.67
N LEU A 221 -9.25 28.39 -7.90
CA LEU A 221 -8.61 29.51 -8.59
C LEU A 221 -9.65 30.59 -8.90
N SER A 222 -9.59 31.75 -8.26
CA SER A 222 -10.70 32.72 -8.29
C SER A 222 -10.65 33.76 -9.42
N SER A 223 -9.60 33.77 -10.25
CA SER A 223 -9.42 34.80 -11.29
C SER A 223 -9.08 34.25 -12.69
N GLY A 224 -9.11 32.93 -12.88
CA GLY A 224 -8.81 32.29 -14.16
C GLY A 224 -7.53 31.46 -14.18
N LEU A 225 -7.44 30.59 -15.18
CA LEU A 225 -6.34 29.65 -15.37
C LEU A 225 -5.91 29.64 -16.84
N VAL A 226 -4.60 29.71 -17.07
CA VAL A 226 -3.97 29.47 -18.37
C VAL A 226 -3.06 28.26 -18.27
N LEU A 227 -3.41 27.18 -18.96
CA LEU A 227 -2.51 26.07 -19.23
C LEU A 227 -1.79 26.32 -20.55
N SER A 228 -0.47 26.24 -20.53
CA SER A 228 0.36 26.33 -21.74
C SER A 228 0.49 24.96 -22.42
N PRO A 229 0.98 24.87 -23.67
CA PRO A 229 1.17 23.58 -24.36
C PRO A 229 2.09 22.58 -23.64
N SER A 230 3.02 23.08 -22.83
CA SER A 230 3.91 22.24 -22.00
C SER A 230 3.32 21.87 -20.64
N ALA A 231 2.15 22.42 -20.29
CA ALA A 231 1.58 22.22 -18.98
C ALA A 231 1.12 20.78 -18.77
N VAL A 232 1.31 20.28 -17.56
CA VAL A 232 0.89 18.93 -17.16
C VAL A 232 -0.13 19.03 -16.04
N LEU A 233 -1.35 18.59 -16.30
CA LEU A 233 -2.39 18.43 -15.29
C LEU A 233 -2.29 17.02 -14.69
N ASN A 234 -1.74 16.91 -13.48
CA ASN A 234 -1.63 15.64 -12.76
C ASN A 234 -2.87 15.44 -11.89
N MET A 235 -3.61 14.36 -12.12
CA MET A 235 -4.90 14.09 -11.48
C MET A 235 -4.91 12.73 -10.81
N GLU A 236 -5.24 12.69 -9.53
CA GLU A 236 -5.51 11.48 -8.78
C GLU A 236 -7.01 11.17 -8.84
N LEU A 237 -7.40 10.06 -9.48
CA LEU A 237 -8.81 9.73 -9.76
C LEU A 237 -9.23 8.42 -9.09
N GLY A 238 -10.40 8.41 -8.47
CA GLY A 238 -10.98 7.28 -7.75
C GLY A 238 -12.37 7.59 -7.19
N SER A 239 -12.77 6.95 -6.09
CA SER A 239 -14.02 7.31 -5.40
C SER A 239 -14.00 8.74 -4.84
N SER A 240 -12.82 9.19 -4.42
CA SER A 240 -12.49 10.61 -4.28
C SER A 240 -11.50 10.96 -5.38
N SER A 241 -11.66 12.13 -5.98
CA SER A 241 -10.86 12.55 -7.13
C SER A 241 -10.44 13.99 -7.00
N ASP A 242 -9.32 14.29 -7.62
CA ASP A 242 -8.84 15.64 -7.83
C ASP A 242 -9.76 16.47 -8.72
N ARG A 243 -9.79 17.78 -8.46
CA ARG A 243 -10.46 18.77 -9.32
C ARG A 243 -9.82 20.14 -9.20
N VAL A 244 -9.87 20.91 -10.28
CA VAL A 244 -9.57 22.34 -10.26
C VAL A 244 -10.87 23.12 -10.45
N ASP A 245 -11.18 24.04 -9.53
CA ASP A 245 -12.34 24.92 -9.64
C ASP A 245 -11.91 26.33 -10.02
N VAL A 246 -12.21 26.75 -11.24
CA VAL A 246 -11.82 28.06 -11.79
C VAL A 246 -13.02 29.01 -11.79
N THR A 247 -12.97 30.07 -10.99
CA THR A 247 -13.87 31.22 -11.17
C THR A 247 -13.20 32.18 -12.14
N GLY A 248 -13.75 32.30 -13.36
CA GLY A 248 -13.15 33.11 -14.43
C GLY A 248 -12.79 32.30 -15.68
N PRO A 249 -12.03 32.90 -16.62
CA PRO A 249 -11.70 32.27 -17.90
C PRO A 249 -10.72 31.10 -17.75
N LEU A 250 -10.84 30.13 -18.65
CA LEU A 250 -9.95 28.97 -18.76
C LEU A 250 -9.34 28.92 -20.16
N THR A 251 -8.02 28.95 -20.25
CA THR A 251 -7.29 28.50 -21.44
C THR A 251 -6.81 27.07 -21.21
N LEU A 252 -7.35 26.14 -21.99
CA LEU A 252 -7.13 24.70 -21.88
C LEU A 252 -6.14 24.25 -22.97
N ASP A 253 -5.01 23.69 -22.54
CA ASP A 253 -3.93 23.16 -23.38
C ASP A 253 -3.16 22.09 -22.59
N GLY A 254 -2.13 21.49 -23.19
CA GLY A 254 -1.17 20.63 -22.50
C GLY A 254 -1.60 19.17 -22.40
N THR A 255 -1.19 18.49 -21.33
CA THR A 255 -1.39 17.04 -21.14
C THR A 255 -1.98 16.73 -19.76
N VAL A 256 -2.96 15.83 -19.69
CA VAL A 256 -3.46 15.26 -18.43
C VAL A 256 -2.86 13.88 -18.16
N ASN A 257 -2.28 13.72 -16.97
CA ASN A 257 -1.80 12.45 -16.44
C ASN A 257 -2.71 11.99 -15.31
N VAL A 258 -3.01 10.69 -15.25
CA VAL A 258 -3.88 10.10 -14.22
C VAL A 258 -3.11 9.12 -13.35
N THR A 259 -3.20 9.32 -12.04
CA THR A 259 -2.83 8.33 -11.03
C THR A 259 -4.10 7.70 -10.46
N ALA A 260 -4.13 6.36 -10.36
CA ALA A 260 -5.28 5.66 -9.80
C ALA A 260 -5.31 5.77 -8.27
N LEU A 261 -6.44 6.21 -7.74
CA LEU A 261 -6.82 6.03 -6.34
C LEU A 261 -7.80 4.86 -6.19
N PRO A 262 -8.02 4.37 -4.96
CA PRO A 262 -9.05 3.37 -4.70
C PRO A 262 -10.40 3.77 -5.29
N GLY A 263 -11.03 2.83 -5.99
CA GLY A 263 -12.33 3.02 -6.63
C GLY A 263 -12.31 3.67 -8.01
N LEU A 264 -11.13 3.79 -8.67
CA LEU A 264 -11.08 4.15 -10.08
C LEU A 264 -11.85 3.14 -10.94
N ALA A 265 -12.87 3.60 -11.66
CA ALA A 265 -13.71 2.78 -12.51
C ALA A 265 -13.85 3.41 -13.90
N GLY A 266 -14.39 2.65 -14.85
CA GLY A 266 -14.88 3.25 -16.09
C GLY A 266 -16.02 4.22 -15.76
N GLY A 267 -15.99 5.43 -16.32
CA GLY A 267 -16.90 6.50 -15.95
C GLY A 267 -16.43 7.87 -16.43
N THR A 268 -17.04 8.93 -15.91
CA THR A 268 -16.66 10.30 -16.26
C THR A 268 -16.24 11.07 -15.02
N TYR A 269 -15.06 11.66 -15.06
CA TYR A 269 -14.46 12.43 -13.98
C TYR A 269 -14.37 13.91 -14.40
N THR A 270 -14.89 14.83 -13.59
CA THR A 270 -14.75 16.27 -13.87
C THR A 270 -13.38 16.72 -13.41
N LEU A 271 -12.52 17.13 -14.34
CA LEU A 271 -11.16 17.58 -14.06
C LEU A 271 -11.13 19.06 -13.67
N VAL A 272 -11.89 19.89 -14.40
CA VAL A 272 -11.94 21.33 -14.20
C VAL A 272 -13.37 21.83 -14.28
N ASN A 273 -13.83 22.58 -13.27
CA ASN A 273 -15.01 23.45 -13.42
C ASN A 273 -14.54 24.86 -13.77
N TYR A 274 -15.29 25.57 -14.61
CA TYR A 274 -15.02 26.97 -14.93
C TYR A 274 -16.30 27.78 -15.13
N THR A 275 -16.27 29.08 -14.81
CA THR A 275 -17.43 29.98 -14.96
C THR A 275 -17.30 31.01 -16.09
N GLY A 276 -16.08 31.25 -16.60
CA GLY A 276 -15.80 32.22 -17.68
C GLY A 276 -15.70 31.61 -19.08
N ALA A 277 -15.10 32.36 -20.01
CA ALA A 277 -14.87 31.89 -21.36
C ALA A 277 -13.84 30.74 -21.39
N LEU A 278 -14.10 29.73 -22.23
CA LEU A 278 -13.16 28.65 -22.53
C LEU A 278 -12.43 28.96 -23.84
N THR A 279 -11.12 29.08 -23.78
CA THR A 279 -10.22 28.96 -24.93
C THR A 279 -9.72 27.53 -24.97
N ASN A 280 -10.23 26.71 -25.89
CA ASN A 280 -9.90 25.29 -26.00
C ASN A 280 -8.86 25.04 -27.09
N ASN A 281 -7.58 24.92 -26.71
CA ASN A 281 -6.50 24.52 -27.61
C ASN A 281 -6.31 22.99 -27.66
N GLY A 282 -7.05 22.25 -26.82
CA GLY A 282 -6.98 20.80 -26.69
C GLY A 282 -6.12 20.35 -25.51
N LEU A 283 -6.66 19.46 -24.68
CA LEU A 283 -5.92 18.78 -23.61
C LEU A 283 -5.67 17.33 -24.04
N ASN A 284 -4.40 16.97 -24.18
CA ASN A 284 -4.01 15.62 -24.57
C ASN A 284 -4.08 14.66 -23.39
N VAL A 285 -4.45 13.40 -23.63
CA VAL A 285 -4.34 12.34 -22.62
C VAL A 285 -2.91 11.82 -22.61
N GLY A 286 -2.25 11.92 -21.48
CA GLY A 286 -0.90 11.41 -21.23
C GLY A 286 -0.93 10.05 -20.57
N THR A 287 -0.24 9.91 -19.43
CA THR A 287 -0.12 8.64 -18.72
C THR A 287 -1.44 8.24 -18.06
N LEU A 288 -1.83 6.99 -18.21
CA LEU A 288 -3.00 6.39 -17.54
C LEU A 288 -2.58 5.13 -16.77
N PRO A 289 -3.35 4.74 -15.74
CA PRO A 289 -3.22 3.43 -15.10
C PRO A 289 -3.43 2.29 -16.11
N ALA A 290 -2.71 1.17 -15.92
CA ALA A 290 -2.83 0.01 -16.80
C ALA A 290 -4.28 -0.52 -16.86
N GLY A 291 -4.72 -0.90 -18.06
CA GLY A 291 -6.10 -1.37 -18.29
C GLY A 291 -7.14 -0.26 -18.45
N TYR A 292 -6.72 1.00 -18.56
CA TYR A 292 -7.63 2.12 -18.82
C TYR A 292 -7.22 2.88 -20.09
N THR A 293 -8.23 3.35 -20.81
CA THR A 293 -8.12 4.35 -21.87
C THR A 293 -8.99 5.55 -21.50
N ALA A 294 -8.72 6.73 -22.08
CA ALA A 294 -9.51 7.90 -21.79
C ALA A 294 -9.59 8.87 -22.97
N THR A 295 -10.63 9.71 -22.96
CA THR A 295 -10.76 10.86 -23.85
C THR A 295 -11.17 12.10 -23.06
N VAL A 296 -10.71 13.28 -23.47
CA VAL A 296 -11.13 14.56 -22.89
C VAL A 296 -12.41 15.03 -23.57
N SER A 297 -13.37 15.50 -22.77
CA SER A 297 -14.64 16.07 -23.23
C SER A 297 -14.87 17.45 -22.63
N THR A 298 -15.25 18.40 -23.49
CA THR A 298 -15.68 19.76 -23.12
C THR A 298 -17.12 20.02 -23.56
N ALA A 299 -17.93 18.96 -23.72
CA ALA A 299 -19.30 19.06 -24.23
C ALA A 299 -20.28 19.67 -23.21
N THR A 300 -19.97 19.57 -21.92
CA THR A 300 -20.74 20.20 -20.84
C THR A 300 -20.19 21.60 -20.58
N ALA A 301 -20.99 22.63 -20.82
CA ALA A 301 -20.60 24.01 -20.56
C ALA A 301 -20.13 24.19 -19.11
N GLY A 302 -19.00 24.87 -18.92
CA GLY A 302 -18.39 25.10 -17.62
C GLY A 302 -17.63 23.90 -17.05
N GLN A 303 -17.42 22.82 -17.82
CA GLN A 303 -16.70 21.64 -17.36
C GLN A 303 -15.72 21.10 -18.40
N VAL A 304 -14.54 20.70 -17.93
CA VAL A 304 -13.62 19.79 -18.64
C VAL A 304 -13.68 18.45 -17.94
N ARG A 305 -14.03 17.40 -18.68
CA ARG A 305 -14.24 16.06 -18.15
C ARG A 305 -13.33 15.05 -18.83
N LEU A 306 -12.91 14.03 -18.09
CA LEU A 306 -12.22 12.86 -18.61
C LEU A 306 -13.19 11.69 -18.65
N VAL A 307 -13.43 11.15 -19.84
CA VAL A 307 -14.22 9.93 -20.04
C VAL A 307 -13.26 8.76 -20.01
N VAL A 308 -13.29 8.00 -18.92
CA VAL A 308 -12.40 6.88 -18.65
C VAL A 308 -13.11 5.58 -19.02
N THR A 309 -12.48 4.77 -19.85
CA THR A 309 -12.95 3.41 -20.18
C THR A 309 -11.98 2.40 -19.59
N ARG A 310 -12.51 1.42 -18.84
CA ARG A 310 -11.72 0.29 -18.38
C ARG A 310 -11.72 -0.79 -19.46
N THR A 311 -10.57 -1.07 -20.04
CA THR A 311 -10.38 -2.21 -20.93
C THR A 311 -10.20 -3.45 -20.06
N VAL A 312 -11.22 -4.31 -20.04
CA VAL A 312 -11.10 -5.66 -19.48
C VAL A 312 -10.98 -6.67 -20.60
N VAL A 313 -10.00 -7.55 -20.50
CA VAL A 313 -9.85 -8.70 -21.39
C VAL A 313 -10.41 -9.92 -20.69
N THR A 314 -11.36 -10.60 -21.32
CA THR A 314 -11.84 -11.89 -20.80
C THR A 314 -10.76 -12.94 -21.03
N ALA A 315 -10.17 -13.42 -19.95
CA ALA A 315 -9.26 -14.55 -19.94
C ALA A 315 -10.04 -15.87 -19.90
N THR A 316 -9.51 -16.87 -20.58
CA THR A 316 -10.00 -18.25 -20.47
C THR A 316 -9.35 -18.91 -19.26
N VAL A 317 -10.15 -19.60 -18.44
CA VAL A 317 -9.67 -20.41 -17.31
C VAL A 317 -10.00 -21.87 -17.56
N THR A 318 -9.01 -22.74 -17.46
CA THR A 318 -9.18 -24.19 -17.61
C THR A 318 -8.82 -24.87 -16.30
N LEU A 319 -9.76 -25.68 -15.79
CA LEU A 319 -9.58 -26.52 -14.61
C LEU A 319 -9.07 -27.90 -15.00
N GLY A 320 -8.12 -28.44 -14.24
CA GLY A 320 -7.64 -29.82 -14.33
C GLY A 320 -7.56 -30.48 -12.95
N ASN A 321 -7.13 -31.74 -12.91
CA ASN A 321 -7.08 -32.56 -11.68
C ASN A 321 -8.43 -32.60 -10.92
N LEU A 322 -9.54 -32.68 -11.67
CA LEU A 322 -10.90 -32.69 -11.13
C LEU A 322 -11.35 -34.06 -10.58
N SER A 323 -10.47 -35.07 -10.63
CA SER A 323 -10.71 -36.39 -10.07
C SER A 323 -9.47 -36.86 -9.34
N ALA A 324 -9.65 -37.37 -8.12
CA ALA A 324 -8.58 -37.93 -7.30
C ALA A 324 -9.13 -39.06 -6.43
N PHE A 325 -8.23 -39.92 -5.96
CA PHE A 325 -8.53 -40.88 -4.90
C PHE A 325 -8.07 -40.34 -3.55
N TYR A 326 -8.73 -40.79 -2.49
CA TYR A 326 -8.38 -40.48 -1.11
C TYR A 326 -7.08 -41.15 -0.67
N ASP A 327 -6.18 -40.34 -0.12
CA ASP A 327 -4.91 -40.79 0.48
C ASP A 327 -4.52 -39.99 1.74
N GLY A 328 -5.48 -39.27 2.34
CA GLY A 328 -5.26 -38.44 3.51
C GLY A 328 -4.68 -37.05 3.24
N THR A 329 -4.25 -36.74 2.01
CA THR A 329 -3.64 -35.44 1.66
C THR A 329 -4.61 -34.51 0.91
N PRO A 330 -4.45 -33.17 1.02
CA PRO A 330 -5.26 -32.22 0.25
C PRO A 330 -5.12 -32.40 -1.28
N LYS A 331 -6.24 -32.29 -2.01
CA LYS A 331 -6.33 -32.45 -3.46
C LYS A 331 -6.61 -31.12 -4.17
N PRO A 332 -5.58 -30.31 -4.46
CA PRO A 332 -5.79 -29.08 -5.20
C PRO A 332 -6.10 -29.38 -6.67
N VAL A 333 -7.07 -28.68 -7.24
CA VAL A 333 -7.24 -28.64 -8.70
C VAL A 333 -6.07 -27.89 -9.34
N SER A 334 -5.74 -28.25 -10.59
CA SER A 334 -4.84 -27.44 -11.40
C SER A 334 -5.62 -26.36 -12.15
N VAL A 335 -5.00 -25.20 -12.33
CA VAL A 335 -5.60 -24.07 -13.04
C VAL A 335 -4.61 -23.56 -14.06
N THR A 336 -5.07 -23.41 -15.30
CA THR A 336 -4.32 -22.70 -16.35
C THR A 336 -5.16 -21.56 -16.90
N THR A 337 -4.49 -20.51 -17.37
CA THR A 337 -5.13 -19.32 -17.92
C THR A 337 -4.62 -19.03 -19.33
N SER A 338 -5.45 -18.38 -20.14
CA SER A 338 -5.03 -17.73 -21.38
C SER A 338 -5.45 -16.26 -21.37
N PRO A 339 -4.53 -15.29 -21.33
CA PRO A 339 -3.06 -15.43 -21.31
C PRO A 339 -2.50 -16.22 -20.10
N PRO A 340 -1.34 -16.88 -20.22
CA PRO A 340 -0.74 -17.65 -19.13
C PRO A 340 -0.22 -16.75 -18.00
N GLY A 341 -0.25 -17.25 -16.76
CA GLY A 341 0.35 -16.59 -15.59
C GLY A 341 -0.55 -15.58 -14.87
N LEU A 342 -1.85 -15.53 -15.20
CA LEU A 342 -2.79 -14.67 -14.47
C LEU A 342 -3.06 -15.25 -13.07
N ALA A 343 -3.11 -14.36 -12.07
CA ALA A 343 -3.56 -14.69 -10.73
C ALA A 343 -5.04 -15.12 -10.73
N VAL A 344 -5.32 -16.23 -10.04
CA VAL A 344 -6.65 -16.84 -9.92
C VAL A 344 -6.89 -17.23 -8.47
N THR A 345 -8.08 -16.93 -7.95
CA THR A 345 -8.57 -17.45 -6.67
C THR A 345 -9.42 -18.70 -6.93
N VAL A 346 -9.13 -19.78 -6.22
CA VAL A 346 -9.87 -21.05 -6.30
C VAL A 346 -10.60 -21.31 -5.00
N THR A 347 -11.84 -21.76 -5.09
CA THR A 347 -12.66 -22.16 -3.95
C THR A 347 -13.33 -23.50 -4.21
N TYR A 348 -13.63 -24.21 -3.12
CA TYR A 348 -14.28 -25.51 -3.05
C TYR A 348 -15.47 -25.37 -2.11
N ASP A 349 -16.70 -25.49 -2.62
CA ASP A 349 -17.93 -25.18 -1.88
C ASP A 349 -17.86 -23.80 -1.17
N ALA A 350 -17.35 -22.81 -1.89
CA ALA A 350 -17.06 -21.44 -1.41
C ALA A 350 -15.97 -21.31 -0.31
N SER A 351 -15.28 -22.39 0.06
CA SER A 351 -14.12 -22.38 0.96
C SER A 351 -12.80 -22.29 0.18
N SER A 352 -11.81 -21.57 0.70
CA SER A 352 -10.43 -21.58 0.16
C SER A 352 -9.59 -22.77 0.66
N THR A 353 -10.13 -23.57 1.58
CA THR A 353 -9.43 -24.75 2.12
C THR A 353 -9.48 -25.87 1.08
N VAL A 354 -8.31 -26.40 0.73
CA VAL A 354 -8.20 -27.50 -0.23
C VAL A 354 -8.81 -28.78 0.39
N PRO A 355 -9.79 -29.42 -0.27
CA PRO A 355 -10.42 -30.62 0.26
C PRO A 355 -9.48 -31.81 0.30
N SER A 356 -9.64 -32.66 1.31
CA SER A 356 -8.92 -33.94 1.43
C SER A 356 -9.83 -35.13 1.60
N LEU A 357 -11.09 -34.96 2.03
CA LEU A 357 -11.99 -36.07 2.32
C LEU A 357 -12.71 -36.58 1.06
N PRO A 358 -13.17 -37.84 1.04
CA PRO A 358 -13.97 -38.35 -0.07
C PRO A 358 -15.33 -37.62 -0.13
N ALA A 359 -15.53 -36.83 -1.18
CA ALA A 359 -16.80 -36.19 -1.52
C ALA A 359 -16.72 -35.56 -2.92
N SER A 360 -17.82 -34.95 -3.33
CA SER A 360 -17.89 -34.09 -4.51
C SER A 360 -17.91 -32.63 -4.07
N TYR A 361 -16.96 -31.84 -4.53
CA TYR A 361 -16.78 -30.43 -4.16
C TYR A 361 -17.01 -29.53 -5.37
N ALA A 362 -17.87 -28.53 -5.25
CA ALA A 362 -18.06 -27.53 -6.30
C ALA A 362 -16.84 -26.60 -6.36
N VAL A 363 -16.14 -26.59 -7.49
CA VAL A 363 -14.94 -25.79 -7.70
C VAL A 363 -15.31 -24.51 -8.45
N SER A 364 -14.87 -23.36 -7.92
CA SER A 364 -14.93 -22.08 -8.63
C SER A 364 -13.54 -21.45 -8.68
N ALA A 365 -13.07 -21.15 -9.89
CA ALA A 365 -11.83 -20.46 -10.14
C ALA A 365 -12.11 -19.11 -10.81
N THR A 366 -11.68 -18.01 -10.20
CA THR A 366 -11.96 -16.64 -10.66
C THR A 366 -10.66 -15.85 -10.83
N VAL A 367 -10.47 -15.23 -12.00
CA VAL A 367 -9.30 -14.38 -12.28
C VAL A 367 -9.34 -13.11 -11.43
N THR A 368 -8.22 -12.78 -10.79
CA THR A 368 -8.06 -11.59 -9.93
C THR A 368 -7.03 -10.60 -10.46
N SER A 369 -6.41 -10.90 -11.61
CA SER A 369 -5.42 -10.01 -12.23
C SER A 369 -6.05 -8.71 -12.74
N PRO A 370 -5.46 -7.53 -12.44
CA PRO A 370 -5.93 -6.25 -12.98
C PRO A 370 -5.98 -6.26 -14.51
N GLY A 371 -7.04 -5.67 -15.08
CA GLY A 371 -7.25 -5.63 -16.54
C GLY A 371 -7.84 -6.92 -17.14
N TYR A 372 -8.05 -7.97 -16.34
CA TYR A 372 -8.66 -9.22 -16.80
C TYR A 372 -9.96 -9.53 -16.05
N THR A 373 -10.86 -10.23 -16.73
CA THR A 373 -12.02 -10.92 -16.14
C THR A 373 -12.02 -12.36 -16.62
N GLY A 374 -12.79 -13.23 -15.98
CA GLY A 374 -12.90 -14.63 -16.39
C GLY A 374 -12.93 -15.57 -15.21
N GLY A 375 -13.44 -16.76 -15.46
CA GLY A 375 -13.53 -17.81 -14.47
C GLY A 375 -14.01 -19.10 -15.09
N SER A 376 -13.91 -20.16 -14.31
CA SER A 376 -14.41 -21.48 -14.67
C SER A 376 -14.94 -22.17 -13.44
N THR A 377 -15.95 -23.01 -13.65
CA THR A 377 -16.52 -23.85 -12.61
C THR A 377 -16.37 -25.31 -13.00
N GLY A 378 -16.13 -26.15 -12.01
CA GLY A 378 -16.02 -27.59 -12.19
C GLY A 378 -16.44 -28.31 -10.92
N THR A 379 -16.27 -29.63 -10.92
CA THR A 379 -16.53 -30.45 -9.75
C THR A 379 -15.29 -31.29 -9.48
N LEU A 380 -14.68 -31.13 -8.32
CA LEU A 380 -13.63 -32.02 -7.86
C LEU A 380 -14.30 -33.22 -7.19
N VAL A 381 -14.07 -34.41 -7.71
CA VAL A 381 -14.52 -35.67 -7.10
C VAL A 381 -13.34 -36.35 -6.43
N ILE A 382 -13.38 -36.43 -5.10
CA ILE A 382 -12.46 -37.26 -4.33
C ILE A 382 -13.17 -38.58 -4.04
N SER A 383 -12.73 -39.64 -4.71
CA SER A 383 -13.29 -40.97 -4.54
C SER A 383 -12.65 -41.70 -3.36
N PRO A 384 -13.39 -42.55 -2.61
CA PRO A 384 -12.80 -43.44 -1.61
C PRO A 384 -11.71 -44.31 -2.23
N ARG A 385 -10.74 -44.74 -1.42
CA ARG A 385 -9.72 -45.69 -1.86
C ARG A 385 -10.40 -47.03 -2.18
N THR A 386 -9.96 -47.70 -3.24
CA THR A 386 -10.42 -49.05 -3.62
C THR A 386 -9.25 -50.02 -3.69
N PHE A 387 -9.54 -51.32 -3.53
CA PHE A 387 -8.54 -52.37 -3.69
C PHE A 387 -7.95 -52.36 -5.11
N GLU A 388 -8.78 -52.16 -6.15
CA GLU A 388 -8.32 -52.03 -7.54
C GLU A 388 -7.30 -50.92 -7.71
N HIS A 389 -7.60 -49.75 -7.15
CA HIS A 389 -6.72 -48.61 -7.28
C HIS A 389 -5.41 -48.84 -6.53
N TRP A 390 -5.49 -49.31 -5.28
CA TRP A 390 -4.31 -49.67 -4.48
C TRP A 390 -3.46 -50.73 -5.19
N SER A 391 -4.08 -51.77 -5.73
CA SER A 391 -3.40 -52.82 -6.50
C SER A 391 -2.71 -52.21 -7.73
N GLY A 392 -3.40 -51.34 -8.48
CA GLY A 392 -2.80 -50.66 -9.63
C GLY A 392 -1.67 -49.68 -9.29
N THR A 393 -1.53 -49.22 -8.04
CA THR A 393 -0.39 -48.39 -7.63
C THR A 393 0.78 -49.19 -7.05
N HIS A 394 0.56 -50.44 -6.62
CA HIS A 394 1.60 -51.27 -6.00
C HIS A 394 2.10 -52.40 -6.91
N PHE A 395 1.42 -52.68 -8.03
CA PHE A 395 1.82 -53.74 -8.96
C PHE A 395 1.94 -53.21 -10.38
N THR A 396 2.95 -53.68 -11.11
CA THR A 396 3.04 -53.45 -12.56
C THR A 396 2.00 -54.29 -13.31
N PRO A 397 1.64 -53.91 -14.55
CA PRO A 397 0.71 -54.70 -15.36
C PRO A 397 1.13 -56.18 -15.51
N GLU A 398 2.43 -56.46 -15.56
CA GLU A 398 2.96 -57.83 -15.66
C GLU A 398 2.74 -58.63 -14.37
N GLN A 399 2.96 -58.02 -13.21
CA GLN A 399 2.72 -58.64 -11.90
C GLN A 399 1.23 -58.94 -11.68
N VAL A 400 0.35 -58.04 -12.13
CA VAL A 400 -1.09 -58.29 -12.12
C VAL A 400 -1.43 -59.52 -12.97
N LEU A 401 -0.83 -59.66 -14.14
CA LEU A 401 -1.06 -60.80 -15.04
C LEU A 401 -0.50 -62.12 -14.48
N ALA A 402 0.61 -62.06 -13.75
CA ALA A 402 1.21 -63.21 -13.06
C ALA A 402 0.38 -63.70 -11.87
N GLY A 403 -0.60 -62.91 -11.42
CA GLY A 403 -1.46 -63.22 -10.27
C GLY A 403 -0.92 -62.67 -8.94
N ASP A 404 0.21 -61.96 -8.95
CA ASP A 404 0.84 -61.41 -7.74
C ASP A 404 -0.04 -60.35 -7.06
N ALA A 405 -0.91 -59.69 -7.83
CA ALA A 405 -1.85 -58.70 -7.33
C ALA A 405 -3.19 -59.28 -6.85
N ALA A 406 -3.38 -60.61 -6.92
CA ALA A 406 -4.63 -61.23 -6.48
C ALA A 406 -4.88 -61.00 -4.99
N SER A 407 -6.14 -60.87 -4.58
CA SER A 407 -6.52 -60.58 -3.19
C SER A 407 -5.99 -61.59 -2.17
N ALA A 408 -5.75 -62.83 -2.60
CA ALA A 408 -5.24 -63.94 -1.79
C ALA A 408 -3.72 -64.19 -1.98
N ALA A 409 -3.05 -63.45 -2.86
CA ALA A 409 -1.60 -63.57 -3.05
C ALA A 409 -0.86 -62.88 -1.90
N ASP A 410 0.35 -63.38 -1.61
CA ASP A 410 1.27 -62.92 -0.57
C ASP A 410 2.67 -62.85 -1.23
N PRO A 411 2.97 -61.77 -1.97
CA PRO A 411 4.17 -61.67 -2.81
C PRO A 411 5.47 -61.56 -2.00
N ASP A 412 5.42 -60.92 -0.83
CA ASP A 412 6.58 -60.75 0.05
C ASP A 412 6.76 -61.90 1.04
N GLY A 413 5.76 -62.77 1.18
CA GLY A 413 5.81 -64.01 1.94
C GLY A 413 5.75 -63.81 3.44
N ASP A 414 5.21 -62.68 3.89
CA ASP A 414 5.14 -62.34 5.32
C ASP A 414 3.94 -63.00 6.05
N GLY A 415 3.08 -63.67 5.28
CA GLY A 415 1.90 -64.38 5.73
C GLY A 415 0.61 -63.55 5.70
N LEU A 416 0.64 -62.31 5.19
CA LEU A 416 -0.53 -61.48 4.95
C LEU A 416 -0.83 -61.42 3.45
N ALA A 417 -2.05 -61.81 3.09
CA ALA A 417 -2.50 -61.67 1.71
C ALA A 417 -2.74 -60.18 1.36
N ASN A 418 -2.62 -59.83 0.09
CA ASN A 418 -2.84 -58.48 -0.43
C ASN A 418 -4.14 -57.80 0.05
N LEU A 419 -5.23 -58.55 0.25
CA LEU A 419 -6.46 -57.97 0.81
C LEU A 419 -6.28 -57.53 2.27
N ALA A 420 -5.53 -58.30 3.06
CA ALA A 420 -5.17 -57.92 4.43
C ALA A 420 -4.19 -56.75 4.43
N GLU A 421 -3.21 -56.74 3.52
CA GLU A 421 -2.30 -55.60 3.30
C GLU A 421 -3.09 -54.32 3.03
N TYR A 422 -3.97 -54.33 2.03
CA TYR A 422 -4.83 -53.20 1.69
C TYR A 422 -5.69 -52.74 2.89
N ALA A 423 -6.27 -53.70 3.63
CA ALA A 423 -7.10 -53.40 4.79
C ALA A 423 -6.31 -52.82 5.97
N LEU A 424 -5.06 -53.22 6.14
CA LEU A 424 -4.19 -52.71 7.20
C LEU A 424 -3.39 -51.47 6.77
N GLY A 425 -3.47 -51.09 5.49
CA GLY A 425 -2.71 -49.98 4.92
C GLY A 425 -1.24 -50.32 4.68
N GLY A 426 -0.93 -51.60 4.49
CA GLY A 426 0.38 -52.14 4.22
C GLY A 426 0.85 -52.02 2.76
N ASP A 427 2.08 -52.47 2.53
CA ASP A 427 2.75 -52.52 1.23
C ASP A 427 2.94 -54.00 0.84
N PRO A 428 2.41 -54.48 -0.28
CA PRO A 428 2.47 -55.90 -0.62
C PRO A 428 3.88 -56.40 -1.00
N HIS A 429 4.88 -55.52 -1.00
CA HIS A 429 6.30 -55.85 -1.21
C HIS A 429 7.15 -55.66 0.04
N ALA A 430 6.55 -55.35 1.18
CA ALA A 430 7.27 -55.12 2.42
C ALA A 430 6.46 -55.54 3.65
N PHE A 431 7.17 -56.04 4.66
CA PHE A 431 6.57 -56.51 5.91
C PHE A 431 5.56 -55.52 6.50
N THR A 432 4.33 -55.99 6.71
CA THR A 432 3.28 -55.19 7.35
C THR A 432 3.16 -55.51 8.85
N PRO A 433 3.22 -54.49 9.72
CA PRO A 433 3.09 -54.70 11.15
C PRO A 433 1.80 -55.42 11.52
N ARG A 434 1.96 -56.57 12.18
CA ARG A 434 0.83 -57.38 12.64
C ARG A 434 0.05 -56.68 13.76
N PRO A 435 -1.25 -56.97 13.90
CA PRO A 435 -2.03 -56.53 15.06
C PRO A 435 -1.33 -56.85 16.39
N VAL A 436 -1.29 -55.88 17.28
CA VAL A 436 -0.70 -56.01 18.61
C VAL A 436 -1.69 -56.70 19.54
N LEU A 437 -1.31 -57.88 20.06
CA LEU A 437 -2.09 -58.59 21.07
C LEU A 437 -1.59 -58.28 22.48
N VAL A 438 -2.51 -57.95 23.38
CA VAL A 438 -2.24 -57.77 24.80
C VAL A 438 -3.09 -58.74 25.60
N LYS A 439 -2.44 -59.54 26.45
CA LYS A 439 -3.10 -60.45 27.40
C LYS A 439 -3.03 -59.85 28.80
N ALA A 440 -4.18 -59.57 29.40
CA ALA A 440 -4.31 -59.10 30.77
C ALA A 440 -4.81 -60.20 31.71
N ALA A 441 -4.87 -59.88 33.01
CA ALA A 441 -5.29 -60.79 34.08
C ALA A 441 -6.71 -61.33 33.87
N ASP A 442 -7.59 -60.58 33.21
CA ASP A 442 -9.02 -60.87 32.99
C ASP A 442 -9.46 -60.76 31.51
N SER A 443 -8.63 -60.23 30.61
CA SER A 443 -9.02 -59.90 29.23
C SER A 443 -7.94 -60.20 28.19
N ILE A 444 -8.36 -60.22 26.92
CA ILE A 444 -7.49 -60.18 25.75
C ILE A 444 -7.92 -59.01 24.85
N SER A 445 -6.95 -58.26 24.33
CA SER A 445 -7.21 -57.23 23.34
C SER A 445 -6.28 -57.35 22.14
N MET A 446 -6.78 -56.96 20.98
CA MET A 446 -6.05 -56.88 19.72
C MET A 446 -6.20 -55.47 19.18
N THR A 447 -5.08 -54.78 18.97
CA THR A 447 -5.04 -53.41 18.44
C THR A 447 -4.35 -53.41 17.08
N PHE A 448 -4.92 -52.75 16.08
CA PHE A 448 -4.35 -52.64 14.74
C PHE A 448 -4.65 -51.27 14.13
N GLN A 449 -3.90 -50.92 13.08
CA GLN A 449 -4.18 -49.74 12.28
C GLN A 449 -4.90 -50.13 11.01
N ARG A 450 -5.79 -49.25 10.54
CA ARG A 450 -6.46 -49.37 9.24
C ARG A 450 -6.59 -48.00 8.59
N PRO A 451 -6.64 -47.89 7.26
CA PRO A 451 -7.02 -46.64 6.63
C PRO A 451 -8.50 -46.36 6.89
N ALA A 452 -8.85 -45.08 7.11
CA ALA A 452 -10.17 -44.68 7.60
C ALA A 452 -11.34 -44.99 6.63
N TRP A 453 -11.07 -45.14 5.33
CA TRP A 453 -12.09 -45.22 4.27
C TRP A 453 -11.73 -46.23 3.17
N THR A 454 -11.71 -47.52 3.51
CA THR A 454 -11.23 -48.60 2.61
C THR A 454 -12.32 -49.33 1.84
N GLY A 455 -13.61 -49.07 2.11
CA GLY A 455 -14.70 -49.89 1.57
C GLY A 455 -14.67 -51.35 2.05
N ILE A 456 -13.80 -51.67 3.02
CA ILE A 456 -13.64 -52.99 3.63
C ILE A 456 -14.48 -53.05 4.91
N SER A 457 -15.17 -54.18 5.09
CA SER A 457 -15.82 -54.51 6.37
C SER A 457 -14.82 -55.24 7.27
N TYR A 458 -14.59 -54.69 8.46
CA TYR A 458 -13.70 -55.26 9.48
C TYR A 458 -14.53 -55.96 10.54
N GLY A 459 -14.09 -57.16 10.96
CA GLY A 459 -14.65 -57.89 12.10
C GLY A 459 -13.53 -58.50 12.92
N ALA A 460 -13.73 -58.63 14.24
CA ALA A 460 -12.85 -59.43 15.08
C ALA A 460 -13.66 -60.54 15.71
N GLN A 461 -13.06 -61.71 15.90
CA GLN A 461 -13.74 -62.88 16.43
C GLN A 461 -12.90 -63.60 17.46
N LEU A 462 -13.57 -64.16 18.47
CA LEU A 462 -12.98 -64.99 19.51
C LEU A 462 -13.48 -66.43 19.41
N GLY A 463 -12.60 -67.39 19.61
CA GLY A 463 -12.94 -68.80 19.73
C GLY A 463 -12.22 -69.48 20.89
N SER A 464 -12.84 -70.48 21.49
CA SER A 464 -12.17 -71.42 22.39
C SER A 464 -11.40 -72.52 21.62
N SER A 465 -11.66 -72.63 20.32
CA SER A 465 -10.96 -73.46 19.33
C SER A 465 -10.96 -72.76 17.97
N LEU A 466 -10.33 -73.36 16.96
CA LEU A 466 -10.33 -72.82 15.58
C LEU A 466 -11.64 -73.11 14.80
N ALA A 467 -12.59 -73.84 15.40
CA ALA A 467 -13.82 -74.28 14.72
C ALA A 467 -15.06 -73.42 15.04
N GLY A 468 -15.11 -72.80 16.22
CA GLY A 468 -16.26 -72.01 16.69
C GLY A 468 -15.86 -70.59 17.03
N TRP A 469 -16.58 -69.61 16.48
CA TRP A 469 -16.24 -68.19 16.53
C TRP A 469 -17.43 -67.34 17.02
N GLN A 470 -17.13 -66.39 17.90
CA GLN A 470 -18.04 -65.35 18.37
C GLN A 470 -17.51 -63.99 17.91
N ASP A 471 -18.40 -63.14 17.39
CA ASP A 471 -18.04 -61.78 17.01
C ASP A 471 -17.71 -60.90 18.22
N LEU A 472 -16.67 -60.09 18.06
CA LEU A 472 -16.25 -59.06 19.00
C LEU A 472 -16.61 -57.68 18.43
N GLN A 473 -17.01 -56.78 19.33
CA GLN A 473 -17.18 -55.39 18.98
C GLN A 473 -15.81 -54.74 18.73
N LEU A 474 -15.72 -53.95 17.66
CA LEU A 474 -14.57 -53.13 17.34
C LEU A 474 -14.77 -51.71 17.88
N GLU A 475 -13.76 -51.22 18.59
CA GLU A 475 -13.69 -49.86 19.11
C GLU A 475 -12.67 -49.06 18.29
N ILE A 476 -13.07 -47.94 17.70
CA ILE A 476 -12.14 -47.03 17.01
C ILE A 476 -11.58 -46.06 18.06
N LEU A 477 -10.28 -46.15 18.33
CA LEU A 477 -9.60 -45.35 19.36
C LEU A 477 -9.22 -43.95 18.87
N THR A 478 -8.94 -43.81 17.58
CA THR A 478 -8.58 -42.53 16.96
C THR A 478 -9.51 -42.23 15.78
N PRO A 479 -10.80 -41.97 16.03
CA PRO A 479 -11.75 -41.69 14.96
C PRO A 479 -11.36 -40.41 14.21
N GLY A 480 -11.39 -40.46 12.87
CA GLY A 480 -11.09 -39.31 12.02
C GLY A 480 -9.60 -39.06 11.72
N THR A 481 -8.70 -39.94 12.16
CA THR A 481 -7.30 -39.98 11.69
C THR A 481 -7.15 -40.97 10.54
N ASP A 482 -6.17 -40.77 9.66
CA ASP A 482 -5.80 -41.76 8.64
C ASP A 482 -4.29 -42.04 8.75
N PRO A 483 -3.88 -43.23 9.24
CA PRO A 483 -4.71 -44.37 9.63
C PRO A 483 -5.48 -44.18 10.96
N GLU A 484 -6.57 -44.92 11.13
CA GLU A 484 -7.29 -45.10 12.40
C GLU A 484 -6.65 -46.22 13.22
N THR A 485 -6.61 -46.07 14.55
CA THR A 485 -6.27 -47.14 15.48
C THR A 485 -7.54 -47.81 16.00
N VAL A 486 -7.65 -49.12 15.84
CA VAL A 486 -8.83 -49.92 16.20
C VAL A 486 -8.46 -50.99 17.21
N ARG A 487 -9.35 -51.26 18.16
CA ARG A 487 -9.18 -52.26 19.20
C ARG A 487 -10.38 -53.20 19.28
N ALA A 488 -10.12 -54.49 19.32
CA ALA A 488 -11.06 -55.52 19.75
C ALA A 488 -10.69 -55.96 21.17
N THR A 489 -11.63 -55.99 22.11
CA THR A 489 -11.38 -56.47 23.47
C THR A 489 -12.42 -57.49 23.88
N PHE A 490 -11.98 -58.55 24.54
CA PHE A 490 -12.84 -59.51 25.21
C PHE A 490 -12.43 -59.68 26.67
N VAL A 491 -13.40 -59.55 27.57
CA VAL A 491 -13.24 -59.82 29.00
C VAL A 491 -13.75 -61.23 29.28
N PHE A 492 -12.91 -62.08 29.86
CA PHE A 492 -13.27 -63.46 30.11
C PHE A 492 -14.17 -63.59 31.36
N PRO A 493 -15.18 -64.48 31.32
CA PRO A 493 -15.88 -64.90 32.53
C PRO A 493 -14.95 -65.75 33.42
N ASP A 494 -15.25 -65.80 34.72
CA ASP A 494 -14.58 -66.66 35.69
C ASP A 494 -15.37 -67.98 35.86
N PRO A 495 -14.75 -69.19 35.74
CA PRO A 495 -13.34 -69.46 35.45
C PRO A 495 -12.95 -69.23 34.00
N LYS A 496 -11.73 -68.70 33.81
CA LYS A 496 -11.16 -68.47 32.47
C LYS A 496 -11.01 -69.75 31.66
N PRO A 497 -11.26 -69.70 30.34
CA PRO A 497 -10.96 -70.81 29.45
C PRO A 497 -9.45 -71.08 29.38
N ALA A 498 -9.08 -72.36 29.23
CA ALA A 498 -7.68 -72.80 29.17
C ALA A 498 -6.93 -72.31 27.93
N ARG A 499 -7.64 -72.08 26.82
CA ARG A 499 -7.11 -71.53 25.56
C ARG A 499 -8.15 -70.63 24.91
N SER A 500 -7.68 -69.61 24.20
CA SER A 500 -8.52 -68.72 23.41
C SER A 500 -7.76 -68.24 22.20
N PHE A 501 -8.46 -68.09 21.09
CA PHE A 501 -7.97 -67.60 19.81
C PHE A 501 -8.73 -66.34 19.46
N ILE A 502 -8.02 -65.31 19.04
CA ILE A 502 -8.61 -64.10 18.48
C ILE A 502 -8.15 -63.98 17.03
N ARG A 503 -9.05 -63.63 16.12
CA ARG A 503 -8.73 -63.35 14.72
C ARG A 503 -9.36 -62.06 14.25
N LEU A 504 -8.72 -61.46 13.26
CA LEU A 504 -9.24 -60.33 12.50
C LEU A 504 -9.76 -60.86 11.16
N THR A 505 -10.89 -60.36 10.71
CA THR A 505 -11.53 -60.71 9.44
C THR A 505 -11.77 -59.46 8.62
N PHE A 506 -11.52 -59.56 7.32
CA PHE A 506 -11.73 -58.50 6.36
C PHE A 506 -12.59 -59.04 5.22
N THR A 507 -13.62 -58.30 4.86
CA THR A 507 -14.48 -58.63 3.72
C THR A 507 -14.55 -57.43 2.82
N ARG A 508 -14.32 -57.68 1.53
CA ARG A 508 -14.43 -56.69 0.47
C ARG A 508 -15.86 -56.59 -0.05
#